data_AF-A0AAN8XU20-F1
#
_entry.id   AF-A0AAN8XU20-F1
#
_cell.length_a   1.000
_cell.length_b   1.000
_cell.length_c   1.000
_cell.angle_alpha   90.00
_cell.angle_beta   90.00
_cell.angle_gamma   90.00
#
_symmetry.space_group_name_H-M   'P 1'
#
loop_
_entity.id
_entity.type
_entity.pdbx_description
1 polymer ?
#
loop_
_entity_poly.entity_id
_entity_poly.type
_entity_poly.pdbx_seq_one_letter_code
_entity_poly.pdbx_strand_id
1 'polypeptide(L)'
;MNRKLNLDIPQNNTFLLPRDILAAADHLIGLKFGMGALDDMNHLKNKRIRSVADLLQDQFGLALAALLVFGYEISILVTMDVFAQLTHLKESMLDLLDPYQFMRGLVIGDL
;
A
#
# COMPACT_ATOMS: atom_id res chain seq x y z
N MET A 1 23.06 -10.96 -7.34
CA MET A 1 22.53 -12.34 -7.32
C MET A 1 23.16 -13.18 -8.42
N ASN A 2 22.89 -12.85 -9.69
CA ASN A 2 23.31 -13.63 -10.86
C ASN A 2 24.82 -13.91 -10.92
N ARG A 3 25.66 -12.94 -10.53
CA ARG A 3 27.13 -13.12 -10.46
C ARG A 3 27.60 -14.13 -9.40
N LYS A 4 26.89 -14.27 -8.28
CA LYS A 4 27.25 -15.20 -7.20
C LYS A 4 26.79 -16.64 -7.49
N LEU A 5 25.64 -16.77 -8.16
CA LEU A 5 25.03 -18.07 -8.49
C LEU A 5 25.35 -18.54 -9.92
N ASN A 6 26.19 -17.79 -10.64
CA ASN A 6 26.55 -18.03 -12.05
C ASN A 6 25.33 -18.25 -12.97
N LEU A 7 24.32 -17.38 -12.83
CA LEU A 7 23.07 -17.45 -13.57
C LEU A 7 23.08 -16.49 -14.74
N ASP A 8 22.70 -16.98 -15.92
CA ASP A 8 22.49 -16.17 -17.12
C ASP A 8 21.02 -15.73 -17.20
N ILE A 9 20.63 -14.83 -16.29
CA ILE A 9 19.30 -14.25 -16.22
C ILE A 9 19.43 -12.75 -16.53
N PRO A 10 18.55 -12.18 -17.37
CA PRO A 10 18.61 -10.77 -17.72
C PRO A 10 18.46 -9.88 -16.48
N GLN A 11 19.32 -8.85 -16.36
CA GLN A 11 19.32 -7.92 -15.23
C GLN A 11 18.04 -7.08 -15.10
N ASN A 12 17.21 -7.04 -16.14
CA ASN A 12 15.92 -6.36 -16.13
C ASN A 12 14.85 -7.12 -15.35
N ASN A 13 15.07 -8.41 -15.06
CA ASN A 13 14.14 -9.16 -14.22
C ASN A 13 14.45 -8.90 -12.74
N THR A 14 13.58 -8.14 -12.08
CA THR A 14 13.66 -7.83 -10.65
C THR A 14 12.98 -8.87 -9.76
N PHE A 15 12.25 -9.82 -10.34
CA PHE A 15 11.57 -10.88 -9.60
C PHE A 15 12.45 -12.11 -9.41
N LEU A 16 12.33 -12.74 -8.24
CA LEU A 16 12.94 -14.02 -7.93
C LEU A 16 12.29 -15.13 -8.76
N LEU A 17 13.10 -15.83 -9.56
CA LEU A 17 12.65 -16.99 -10.33
C LEU A 17 12.87 -18.27 -9.52
N PRO A 18 12.06 -19.33 -9.73
CA PRO A 18 12.27 -20.62 -9.07
C PRO A 18 13.69 -21.18 -9.26
N ARG A 19 14.30 -20.91 -10.43
CA ARG A 19 15.67 -21.31 -10.74
C ARG A 19 16.72 -20.64 -9.84
N ASP A 20 16.47 -19.42 -9.37
CA ASP A 20 17.36 -18.73 -8.44
C ASP A 20 17.43 -19.45 -7.09
N ILE A 21 16.28 -19.97 -6.63
CA ILE A 21 16.15 -20.69 -5.37
C ILE A 21 16.90 -22.04 -5.46
N LEU A 22 16.71 -22.79 -6.54
CA LEU A 22 17.44 -24.05 -6.77
C LEU A 22 18.94 -23.81 -6.81
N ALA A 23 19.41 -22.83 -7.58
CA ALA A 23 20.83 -22.52 -7.67
C ALA A 23 21.43 -22.04 -6.34
N ALA A 24 20.67 -21.29 -5.53
CA ALA A 24 21.09 -20.90 -4.18
C ALA A 24 21.19 -22.11 -3.24
N ALA A 25 20.24 -23.04 -3.30
CA ALA A 25 20.27 -24.28 -2.51
C ALA A 25 21.47 -25.16 -2.89
N ASP A 26 21.71 -25.37 -4.18
CA ASP A 26 22.87 -26.12 -4.68
C ASP A 26 24.19 -25.49 -4.23
N HIS A 27 24.27 -24.15 -4.27
CA HIS A 27 25.44 -23.41 -3.79
C HIS A 27 25.67 -23.62 -2.28
N LEU A 28 24.61 -23.61 -1.46
CA LEU A 28 24.69 -23.85 -0.01
C LEU A 28 25.11 -25.29 0.31
N ILE A 29 24.61 -26.27 -0.46
CA ILE A 29 24.99 -27.68 -0.33
C ILE A 29 26.47 -27.85 -0.68
N GLY A 30 26.94 -27.25 -1.79
CA GLY A 30 28.35 -27.26 -2.17
C GLY A 30 29.27 -26.70 -1.06
N LEU A 31 28.89 -25.57 -0.46
CA LEU A 31 29.62 -24.99 0.68
C LEU A 31 29.66 -25.90 1.91
N LYS A 32 28.56 -26.62 2.22
CA LYS A 32 28.52 -27.62 3.31
C LYS A 32 29.52 -28.76 3.10
N PHE A 33 29.73 -29.19 1.85
CA PHE A 33 30.67 -30.24 1.49
C PHE A 33 32.11 -29.74 1.24
N GLY A 34 32.40 -28.46 1.52
CA GLY A 34 33.72 -27.87 1.31
C GLY A 34 34.04 -27.55 -0.16
N MET A 35 33.06 -27.69 -1.05
CA MET A 35 33.16 -27.29 -2.46
C MET A 35 32.77 -25.81 -2.60
N GLY A 36 33.70 -24.92 -2.24
CA GLY A 36 33.54 -23.48 -2.38
C GLY A 36 34.22 -22.69 -1.26
N ALA A 37 34.43 -21.41 -1.48
CA ALA A 37 34.96 -20.50 -0.46
C ALA A 37 33.80 -19.80 0.27
N LEU A 38 33.87 -19.73 1.59
CA LEU A 38 32.98 -18.88 2.38
C LEU A 38 33.22 -17.42 1.98
N ASP A 39 32.12 -16.69 1.76
CA ASP A 39 32.19 -15.28 1.40
C ASP A 39 32.62 -14.45 2.61
N ASP A 40 33.62 -13.59 2.42
CA ASP A 40 34.06 -12.67 3.46
C ASP A 40 33.06 -11.50 3.56
N MET A 41 32.37 -11.43 4.70
CA MET A 41 31.40 -10.38 5.00
C MET A 41 32.02 -8.97 5.01
N ASN A 42 33.33 -8.87 5.23
CA ASN A 42 34.06 -7.60 5.25
C ASN A 42 34.59 -7.21 3.87
N HIS A 43 34.41 -8.06 2.85
CA HIS A 43 34.83 -7.73 1.50
C HIS A 43 34.04 -6.50 0.98
N LEU A 44 34.76 -5.45 0.59
CA LEU A 44 34.15 -4.17 0.20
C LEU A 44 33.17 -4.29 -0.97
N LYS A 45 33.30 -5.30 -1.84
CA LYS A 45 32.32 -5.54 -2.93
C LYS A 45 30.94 -6.00 -2.41
N ASN A 46 30.86 -6.47 -1.17
CA ASN A 46 29.60 -6.77 -0.48
C ASN A 46 29.10 -5.59 0.37
N LYS A 47 29.87 -4.49 0.45
CA LYS A 47 29.44 -3.24 1.11
C LYS A 47 28.94 -2.27 0.05
N ARG A 48 27.71 -1.78 0.20
CA ARG A 48 27.15 -0.69 -0.60
C ARG A 48 27.21 0.60 0.20
N ILE A 49 27.87 1.62 -0.33
CA ILE A 49 27.88 2.96 0.26
C ILE A 49 26.55 3.62 -0.12
N ARG A 50 25.82 4.13 0.88
CA ARG A 50 24.63 4.95 0.69
C ARG A 50 24.97 6.40 1.01
N SER A 51 24.64 7.30 0.10
CA SER A 51 24.75 8.73 0.33
C SER A 51 23.60 9.25 1.18
N VAL A 52 23.74 10.47 1.72
CA VAL A 52 22.64 11.16 2.40
C VAL A 52 21.44 11.34 1.47
N ALA A 53 21.67 11.57 0.17
CA ALA A 53 20.61 11.71 -0.82
C ALA A 53 19.83 10.40 -1.02
N ASP A 54 20.50 9.25 -1.05
CA ASP A 54 19.83 7.93 -1.18
C ASP A 54 18.92 7.67 0.02
N LEU A 55 19.41 7.98 1.23
CA LEU A 55 18.62 7.83 2.46
C LEU A 55 17.42 8.80 2.46
N LEU A 56 17.63 10.04 2.00
CA LEU A 56 16.56 11.03 1.90
C LEU A 56 15.50 10.59 0.88
N GLN A 57 15.92 10.02 -0.25
CA GLN A 57 15.02 9.52 -1.29
C GLN A 57 14.14 8.37 -0.78
N ASP A 58 14.71 7.43 -0.02
CA ASP A 58 13.96 6.35 0.63
C ASP A 58 12.89 6.93 1.59
N GLN A 59 13.29 7.89 2.45
CA GLN A 59 12.37 8.54 3.39
C GLN A 59 11.29 9.35 2.70
N PHE A 60 11.63 10.04 1.61
CA PHE A 60 10.67 10.81 0.83
C PHE A 60 9.66 9.91 0.13
N GLY A 61 10.10 8.76 -0.41
CA GLY A 61 9.21 7.76 -0.99
C GLY A 61 8.18 7.23 0.01
N LEU A 62 8.62 6.94 1.24
CA LEU A 62 7.72 6.53 2.33
C LEU A 62 6.74 7.65 2.70
N ALA A 63 7.21 8.89 2.81
CA ALA A 63 6.37 10.03 3.14
C ALA A 63 5.29 10.28 2.07
N LEU A 64 5.64 10.16 0.79
CA LEU A 64 4.68 10.26 -0.31
C LEU A 64 3.66 9.13 -0.31
N ALA A 65 4.09 7.89 -0.07
CA ALA A 65 3.17 6.76 0.02
C ALA A 65 2.15 6.97 1.16
N ALA A 66 2.62 7.45 2.32
CA ALA A 66 1.74 7.81 3.43
C ALA A 66 0.77 8.94 3.05
N LEU A 67 1.27 10.02 2.44
CA LEU A 67 0.43 11.14 1.99
C LEU A 67 -0.68 10.69 1.03
N LEU A 68 -0.37 9.79 0.09
CA LEU A 68 -1.34 9.24 -0.83
C LEU A 68 -2.45 8.49 -0.08
N VAL A 69 -2.09 7.58 0.83
CA VAL A 69 -3.06 6.83 1.66
C VAL A 69 -3.94 7.79 2.46
N PHE A 70 -3.35 8.77 3.15
CA PHE A 70 -4.10 9.78 3.88
C PHE A 70 -5.03 10.59 2.97
N GLY A 71 -4.58 10.95 1.77
CA GLY A 71 -5.40 11.66 0.79
C GLY A 71 -6.66 10.88 0.40
N TYR A 72 -6.53 9.56 0.17
CA TYR A 72 -7.68 8.69 -0.10
C TYR A 72 -8.64 8.61 1.09
N GLU A 73 -8.12 8.45 2.31
CA GLU A 73 -8.95 8.41 3.53
C GLU A 73 -9.75 9.70 3.72
N ILE A 74 -9.11 10.86 3.56
CA ILE A 74 -9.78 12.16 3.65
C ILE A 74 -10.84 12.31 2.55
N SER A 75 -10.52 11.92 1.31
CA SER A 75 -11.47 11.99 0.20
C SER A 75 -12.73 11.15 0.47
N ILE A 76 -12.57 9.96 1.05
CA ILE A 76 -13.70 9.10 1.43
C ILE A 76 -14.53 9.77 2.52
N LEU A 77 -13.89 10.28 3.58
CA LEU A 77 -14.58 10.92 4.70
C LEU A 77 -15.42 12.12 4.25
N VAL A 78 -14.83 12.99 3.42
CA VAL A 78 -15.53 14.17 2.88
C VAL A 78 -16.72 13.75 2.02
N THR A 79 -16.56 12.71 1.19
CA THR A 79 -17.66 12.21 0.35
C THR A 79 -18.79 11.62 1.18
N MET A 80 -18.46 10.90 2.26
CA MET A 80 -19.45 10.34 3.18
C MET A 80 -20.22 11.42 3.94
N ASP A 81 -19.55 12.48 4.38
CA ASP A 81 -20.20 13.61 5.06
C ASP A 81 -21.21 14.32 4.13
N VAL A 82 -20.79 14.64 2.90
CA VAL A 82 -21.68 15.25 1.89
C VAL A 82 -22.88 14.34 1.58
N PHE A 83 -22.66 13.04 1.46
CA PHE A 83 -23.74 12.08 1.21
C PHE A 83 -24.71 11.98 2.39
N ALA A 84 -24.20 12.01 3.62
CA ALA A 84 -25.03 12.01 4.83
C ALA A 84 -25.91 13.27 4.89
N GLN A 85 -25.35 14.45 4.59
CA GLN A 85 -26.11 15.70 4.52
C GLN A 85 -27.20 15.65 3.44
N LEU A 86 -26.90 15.12 2.26
CA LEU A 86 -27.87 14.97 1.18
C LEU A 86 -28.99 14.00 1.56
N THR A 87 -28.67 12.92 2.25
CA THR A 87 -29.65 11.95 2.75
C THR A 87 -30.58 12.60 3.76
N HIS A 88 -30.04 13.33 4.73
CA HIS A 88 -30.84 14.10 5.70
C HIS A 88 -31.75 15.13 5.03
N LEU A 89 -31.25 15.84 4.02
CA LEU A 89 -32.05 16.80 3.25
C LEU A 89 -33.19 16.11 2.49
N LYS A 90 -32.90 14.95 1.87
CA LYS A 90 -33.92 14.16 1.15
C LYS A 90 -35.03 13.70 2.09
N GLU A 91 -34.70 13.16 3.25
CA GLU A 91 -35.69 12.73 4.25
C GLU A 91 -36.52 13.93 4.74
N SER A 92 -35.88 15.07 5.03
CA SER A 92 -36.59 16.30 5.46
C SER A 92 -37.58 16.81 4.41
N MET A 93 -37.22 16.71 3.12
CA MET A 93 -38.12 17.07 2.01
C MET A 93 -39.24 16.05 1.83
N LEU A 94 -38.98 14.77 2.11
CA LEU A 94 -39.98 13.70 2.05
C LEU A 94 -41.05 13.89 3.14
N ASP A 95 -40.63 14.27 4.35
CA ASP A 95 -41.53 14.59 5.47
C ASP A 95 -42.46 15.78 5.16
N LEU A 96 -41.99 16.77 4.40
CA LEU A 96 -42.79 17.90 3.94
C LEU A 96 -43.83 17.50 2.89
N LEU A 97 -43.54 16.45 2.11
CA LEU A 97 -44.41 15.95 1.05
C LEU A 97 -45.41 14.89 1.56
N ASP A 98 -45.35 14.51 2.83
CA ASP A 98 -46.25 13.53 3.43
C ASP A 98 -47.68 14.11 3.61
N PRO A 99 -48.68 13.62 2.85
CA PRO A 99 -50.06 14.12 2.93
C PRO A 99 -50.72 13.93 4.31
N TYR A 100 -50.15 13.08 5.19
CA TYR A 100 -50.69 12.86 6.53
C TYR A 100 -50.27 13.93 7.56
N GLN A 101 -49.25 14.76 7.27
CA GLN A 101 -48.85 15.88 8.15
C GLN A 101 -49.86 17.03 8.14
N PHE A 102 -50.46 17.33 6.99
CA PHE A 102 -51.50 18.36 6.86
C PHE A 102 -52.80 17.99 7.61
N MET A 103 -53.18 16.71 7.57
CA MET A 103 -54.37 16.20 8.27
C MET A 103 -54.21 16.23 9.80
N ARG A 104 -52.99 16.08 10.33
CA ARG A 104 -52.72 16.13 11.78
C ARG A 104 -52.86 17.54 12.37
N GLY A 105 -52.53 18.58 11.60
CA GLY A 105 -52.70 19.97 12.02
C GLY A 105 -54.17 20.42 12.05
N LEU A 106 -54.98 19.93 11.09
CA LEU A 106 -56.40 20.28 10.99
C LEU A 106 -57.24 19.65 12.12
N VAL A 107 -56.93 18.42 12.53
CA VAL A 107 -57.68 17.71 13.58
C VAL A 107 -57.45 18.30 14.99
N ILE A 108 -56.37 19.07 15.21
CA ILE A 108 -56.05 19.68 16.52
C ILE A 108 -56.54 21.13 16.61
N GLY A 109 -56.99 21.74 15.51
CA GLY A 109 -57.50 23.13 15.47
C GLY A 109 -58.98 23.32 15.81
N ASP A 110 -59.75 22.24 15.93
CA ASP A 110 -61.20 22.26 16.18
C ASP A 110 -61.56 21.84 17.63
N LEU A 111 -60.85 22.37 18.64
CA LEU A 111 -61.23 22.28 20.06
C LEU A 111 -61.15 23.63 20.78
#